data_AF-A0A6J2Y380-F1
#
_entry.id   AF-A0A6J2Y380-F1
#
_cell.length_a   1.000
_cell.length_b   1.000
_cell.length_c   1.000
_cell.angle_alpha   90.00
_cell.angle_beta   90.00
_cell.angle_gamma   90.00
#
_symmetry.space_group_name_H-M   'P 1'
#
loop_
_entity.id
_entity.type
_entity.pdbx_description
1 polymer ?
#
loop_
_entity_poly.entity_id
_entity_poly.type
_entity_poly.pdbx_seq_one_letter_code
_entity_poly.pdbx_strand_id
1 'polypeptide(L)'
;MANDKDDLEYMTRKLQEEYQRWSLEINTGKTKYLPIGVIFDRTAKDDKDIKKRISQARRTIGCLNGVFWSNEAGKKRKINIYQTLVKSSLLYGAETWRITEANRKKLEAVEMDAYRRTLGISRRDRVRNEEIQERIGIEGSLATDIERQQLMWYGDVQRMDDTRLPKQIMQWIPQHRRKRGRSKKTWKEGVTRAMSARNLSEGQWNDRKTWKLGIGQRRKTF
;
A
#
# COMPACT_ATOMS: atom_id res chain seq x y z
N MET A 1 -19.67 2.89 -19.94
CA MET A 1 -19.65 2.03 -18.74
C MET A 1 -21.07 1.56 -18.50
N ALA A 2 -21.28 0.35 -17.99
CA ALA A 2 -22.64 -0.11 -17.64
C ALA A 2 -23.22 0.82 -16.56
N ASN A 3 -24.44 1.29 -16.77
CA ASN A 3 -25.08 2.26 -15.87
C ASN A 3 -25.97 1.54 -14.84
N ASP A 4 -26.45 0.34 -15.17
CA ASP A 4 -27.25 -0.50 -14.29
C ASP A 4 -26.83 -1.99 -14.34
N LYS A 5 -27.58 -2.83 -13.62
CA LYS A 5 -27.30 -4.27 -13.53
C LYS A 5 -27.62 -5.00 -14.83
N ASP A 6 -28.64 -4.54 -15.54
CA ASP A 6 -29.16 -5.18 -16.74
C ASP A 6 -28.23 -4.91 -17.92
N ASP A 7 -27.69 -3.69 -18.02
CA ASP A 7 -26.56 -3.32 -18.88
C ASP A 7 -25.36 -4.23 -18.63
N LEU A 8 -25.02 -4.48 -17.36
CA LEU A 8 -23.86 -5.27 -17.01
C LEU A 8 -24.05 -6.74 -17.40
N GLU A 9 -25.25 -7.28 -17.20
CA GLU A 9 -25.61 -8.63 -17.64
C GLU A 9 -25.59 -8.75 -19.17
N TYR A 10 -26.17 -7.77 -19.87
CA TYR A 10 -26.14 -7.70 -21.33
C TYR A 10 -24.71 -7.66 -21.89
N MET A 11 -23.87 -6.77 -21.35
CA MET A 11 -22.47 -6.64 -21.75
C MET A 11 -21.67 -7.91 -21.44
N THR A 12 -21.95 -8.58 -20.32
CA THR A 12 -21.31 -9.84 -19.94
C THR A 12 -21.69 -10.96 -20.92
N ARG A 13 -22.97 -11.06 -21.27
CA ARG A 13 -23.44 -12.04 -22.27
C ARG A 13 -22.82 -11.78 -23.64
N LYS A 14 -22.78 -10.52 -24.09
CA LYS A 14 -22.13 -10.14 -25.34
C LYS A 14 -20.65 -10.49 -25.37
N LEU A 15 -19.93 -10.27 -24.27
CA LEU A 15 -18.55 -10.69 -24.14
C LEU A 15 -18.40 -12.22 -24.24
N GLN A 16 -19.26 -12.99 -23.57
CA GLN A 16 -19.25 -14.44 -23.69
C GLN A 16 -19.46 -14.90 -25.13
N GLU A 17 -20.45 -14.34 -25.84
CA GLU A 17 -20.72 -14.64 -27.26
C GLU A 17 -19.48 -14.38 -28.14
N GLU A 18 -18.83 -13.23 -27.97
CA GLU A 18 -17.63 -12.91 -28.75
C GLU A 18 -16.47 -13.86 -28.42
N TYR A 19 -16.17 -14.09 -27.14
CA TYR A 19 -15.07 -15.00 -26.75
C TYR A 19 -15.29 -16.44 -27.22
N GLN A 20 -16.55 -16.90 -27.24
CA GLN A 20 -16.90 -18.22 -27.78
C GLN A 20 -16.62 -18.33 -29.29
N ARG A 21 -16.75 -17.24 -30.07
CA ARG A 21 -16.31 -17.24 -31.48
C ARG A 21 -14.81 -17.49 -31.64
N TRP A 22 -14.03 -17.07 -30.64
CA TRP A 22 -12.59 -17.33 -30.58
C TRP A 22 -12.23 -18.65 -29.88
N SER A 23 -13.22 -19.52 -29.61
CA SER A 23 -13.04 -20.77 -28.86
C SER A 23 -12.44 -20.57 -27.45
N LEU A 24 -12.75 -19.44 -26.82
CA LEU A 24 -12.31 -19.10 -25.47
C LEU A 24 -13.48 -19.10 -24.49
N GLU A 25 -13.30 -19.75 -23.34
CA GLU A 25 -14.29 -19.78 -22.26
C GLU A 25 -13.96 -18.78 -21.15
N ILE A 26 -14.95 -17.95 -20.79
CA ILE A 26 -14.81 -16.98 -19.71
C ILE A 26 -15.11 -17.64 -18.35
N ASN A 27 -14.14 -17.66 -17.45
CA ASN A 27 -14.34 -18.13 -16.08
C ASN A 27 -15.04 -17.07 -15.21
N THR A 28 -16.37 -17.16 -15.13
CA THR A 28 -17.22 -16.22 -14.38
C THR A 28 -16.98 -16.24 -12.86
N GLY A 29 -16.43 -17.34 -12.33
CA GLY A 29 -16.07 -17.46 -10.92
C GLY A 29 -14.87 -16.57 -10.53
N LYS A 30 -13.97 -16.29 -11.48
CA LYS A 30 -12.78 -15.45 -11.28
C LYS A 30 -12.98 -13.98 -11.70
N THR A 31 -14.03 -13.66 -12.46
CA THR A 31 -14.23 -12.31 -13.04
C THR A 31 -14.92 -11.32 -12.11
N LYS A 32 -15.32 -11.71 -10.89
CA LYS A 32 -16.20 -10.88 -10.05
C LYS A 32 -15.74 -9.43 -9.91
N TYR A 33 -14.47 -9.15 -9.58
CA TYR A 33 -13.92 -7.78 -9.51
C TYR A 33 -12.39 -7.80 -9.48
N LEU A 34 -11.70 -7.56 -10.59
CA LEU A 34 -10.25 -7.36 -10.61
C LEU A 34 -9.82 -6.30 -11.65
N PRO A 35 -10.02 -5.00 -11.38
CA PRO A 35 -8.98 -4.06 -11.75
C PRO A 35 -7.68 -4.52 -11.08
N ILE A 36 -6.62 -4.66 -11.87
CA ILE A 36 -5.33 -5.25 -11.49
C ILE A 36 -4.93 -4.86 -10.06
N GLY A 37 -4.95 -5.86 -9.16
CA GLY A 37 -4.37 -5.75 -7.83
C GLY A 37 -5.15 -4.94 -6.78
N VAL A 38 -6.26 -4.28 -7.07
CA VAL A 38 -6.96 -3.43 -6.08
C VAL A 38 -8.38 -3.94 -5.81
N ILE A 39 -8.74 -4.12 -4.54
CA ILE A 39 -10.11 -4.47 -4.13
C ILE A 39 -10.89 -3.19 -3.88
N PHE A 40 -11.85 -2.88 -4.76
CA PHE A 40 -12.82 -1.83 -4.52
C PHE A 40 -13.98 -2.37 -3.67
N ASP A 41 -14.24 -1.74 -2.53
CA ASP A 41 -15.37 -2.05 -1.67
C ASP A 41 -16.37 -0.90 -1.66
N ARG A 42 -17.67 -1.21 -1.60
CA ARG A 42 -18.75 -0.21 -1.47
C ARG A 42 -18.64 0.60 -0.16
N THR A 43 -17.91 0.06 0.81
CA THR A 43 -17.62 0.72 2.09
C THR A 43 -16.58 1.84 2.00
N ALA A 44 -15.89 1.98 0.85
CA ALA A 44 -14.80 2.94 0.62
C ALA A 44 -13.69 2.89 1.70
N LYS A 45 -13.37 1.67 2.16
CA LYS A 45 -12.30 1.36 3.11
C LYS A 45 -11.24 0.49 2.45
N ASP A 46 -9.98 0.76 2.77
CA ASP A 46 -8.82 0.03 2.23
C ASP A 46 -8.48 -1.24 3.03
N ASP A 47 -9.26 -1.54 4.08
CA ASP A 47 -8.99 -2.64 5.02
C ASP A 47 -8.88 -4.01 4.33
N LYS A 48 -9.71 -4.25 3.30
CA LYS A 48 -9.73 -5.52 2.55
C LYS A 48 -8.45 -5.70 1.73
N ASP A 49 -8.00 -4.64 1.06
CA ASP A 49 -6.79 -4.68 0.24
C ASP A 49 -5.55 -4.84 1.12
N ILE A 50 -5.45 -4.05 2.19
CA ILE A 50 -4.37 -4.17 3.19
C ILE A 50 -4.33 -5.57 3.79
N LYS A 51 -5.49 -6.16 4.15
CA LYS A 51 -5.55 -7.54 4.67
C LYS A 51 -5.06 -8.56 3.64
N LYS A 52 -5.39 -8.37 2.37
CA LYS A 52 -4.89 -9.23 1.27
C LYS A 52 -3.38 -9.13 1.15
N ARG A 53 -2.80 -7.93 1.16
CA ARG A 53 -1.34 -7.73 1.11
C ARG A 53 -0.61 -8.30 2.31
N ILE A 54 -1.14 -8.10 3.52
CA ILE A 54 -0.63 -8.76 4.73
C ILE A 54 -0.64 -10.27 4.58
N SER A 55 -1.71 -10.85 4.03
CA SER A 55 -1.82 -12.30 3.84
C SER A 55 -0.81 -12.81 2.80
N GLN A 56 -0.57 -12.05 1.72
CA GLN A 56 0.46 -12.36 0.73
C GLN A 56 1.86 -12.31 1.35
N ALA A 57 2.19 -11.23 2.07
CA ALA A 57 3.48 -11.08 2.74
C ALA A 57 3.73 -12.16 3.80
N ARG A 58 2.69 -12.56 4.56
CA ARG A 58 2.82 -13.66 5.52
C ARG A 58 3.09 -15.00 4.84
N ARG A 59 2.49 -15.24 3.68
CA ARG A 59 2.80 -16.45 2.89
C ARG A 59 4.24 -16.45 2.39
N THR A 60 4.74 -15.32 1.88
CA THR A 60 6.15 -15.22 1.44
C THR A 60 7.12 -15.41 2.60
N ILE A 61 6.84 -14.81 3.77
CA ILE A 61 7.61 -15.07 5.00
C ILE A 61 7.56 -16.56 5.38
N GLY A 62 6.39 -17.19 5.27
CA GLY A 62 6.21 -18.62 5.55
C GLY A 62 7.04 -19.52 4.64
N CYS A 63 7.05 -19.26 3.32
CA CYS A 63 7.87 -20.01 2.38
C CYS A 63 9.38 -19.83 2.63
N LEU A 64 9.78 -18.63 3.06
CA LEU A 64 11.17 -18.27 3.36
C LEU A 64 11.57 -18.56 4.81
N ASN A 65 10.73 -19.28 5.57
CA ASN A 65 10.95 -19.45 7.00
C ASN A 65 12.30 -20.15 7.29
N GLY A 66 12.65 -21.19 6.54
CA GLY A 66 13.95 -21.86 6.68
C GLY A 66 15.13 -20.92 6.46
N VAL A 67 15.03 -20.01 5.47
CA VAL A 67 16.09 -19.02 5.19
C VAL A 67 16.17 -17.98 6.30
N PHE A 68 15.04 -17.48 6.78
CA PHE A 68 15.05 -16.46 7.85
C PHE A 68 15.58 -17.02 9.16
N TRP A 69 15.26 -18.27 9.51
CA TRP A 69 15.76 -18.91 10.74
C TRP A 69 17.16 -19.53 10.62
N SER A 70 17.66 -19.80 9.42
CA SER A 70 18.98 -20.41 9.23
C SER A 70 20.11 -19.50 9.68
N ASN A 71 21.08 -20.02 10.43
CA ASN A 71 22.30 -19.30 10.82
C ASN A 71 23.33 -19.20 9.67
N GLU A 72 23.15 -19.95 8.58
CA GLU A 72 24.06 -19.97 7.43
C GLU A 72 23.96 -18.69 6.59
N ALA A 73 22.76 -18.11 6.53
CA ALA A 73 22.50 -16.86 5.83
C ALA A 73 22.91 -15.67 6.72
N GLY A 74 23.89 -14.90 6.27
CA GLY A 74 24.27 -13.67 6.97
C GLY A 74 23.11 -12.67 7.07
N LYS A 75 23.04 -11.93 8.19
CA LYS A 75 22.00 -10.92 8.47
C LYS A 75 21.71 -10.00 7.29
N LYS A 76 22.75 -9.46 6.63
CA LYS A 76 22.62 -8.56 5.48
C LYS A 76 21.86 -9.20 4.30
N ARG A 77 22.13 -10.49 4.01
CA ARG A 77 21.46 -11.24 2.95
C ARG A 77 19.97 -11.43 3.27
N LYS A 78 19.65 -11.82 4.51
CA LYS A 78 18.25 -11.95 4.98
C LYS A 78 17.49 -10.62 4.90
N ILE A 79 18.12 -9.52 5.30
CA ILE A 79 17.53 -8.17 5.18
C ILE A 79 17.24 -7.83 3.72
N ASN A 80 18.18 -8.10 2.81
CA ASN A 80 17.96 -7.87 1.38
C ASN A 80 16.76 -8.69 0.86
N ILE A 81 16.66 -9.97 1.23
CA ILE A 81 15.52 -10.83 0.87
C ILE A 81 14.20 -10.27 1.41
N TYR A 82 14.18 -9.78 2.66
CA TYR A 82 13.01 -9.12 3.21
C TYR A 82 12.62 -7.88 2.40
N GLN A 83 13.59 -7.00 2.09
CA GLN A 83 13.34 -5.77 1.33
C GLN A 83 12.84 -6.05 -0.10
N THR A 84 13.39 -7.05 -0.78
CA THR A 84 13.08 -7.34 -2.18
C THR A 84 11.80 -8.13 -2.38
N LEU A 85 11.44 -9.06 -1.48
CA LEU A 85 10.29 -9.96 -1.66
C LEU A 85 9.13 -9.64 -0.71
N VAL A 86 9.42 -9.50 0.59
CA VAL A 86 8.37 -9.34 1.61
C VAL A 86 7.85 -7.90 1.59
N LYS A 87 8.75 -6.92 1.68
CA LYS A 87 8.41 -5.51 1.72
C LYS A 87 7.78 -5.05 0.40
N SER A 88 8.30 -5.48 -0.74
CA SER A 88 7.73 -5.16 -2.06
C SER A 88 6.30 -5.70 -2.22
N SER A 89 6.04 -6.96 -1.84
CA SER A 89 4.70 -7.55 -1.90
C SER A 89 3.73 -6.90 -0.91
N LEU A 90 4.22 -6.48 0.25
CA LEU A 90 3.42 -5.81 1.27
C LEU A 90 3.06 -4.37 0.90
N LEU A 91 3.97 -3.64 0.25
CA LEU A 91 3.80 -2.23 -0.13
C LEU A 91 3.15 -2.03 -1.50
N TYR A 92 2.85 -3.09 -2.23
CA TYR A 92 2.22 -2.95 -3.54
C TYR A 92 0.86 -2.25 -3.42
N GLY A 93 0.72 -1.09 -4.07
CA GLY A 93 -0.50 -0.26 -4.08
C GLY A 93 -0.66 0.64 -2.86
N ALA A 94 0.33 0.68 -1.96
CA ALA A 94 0.24 1.42 -0.70
C ALA A 94 0.16 2.94 -0.88
N GLU A 95 0.60 3.46 -2.03
CA GLU A 95 0.45 4.87 -2.42
C GLU A 95 -1.02 5.33 -2.44
N THR A 96 -1.97 4.42 -2.65
CA THR A 96 -3.41 4.76 -2.68
C THR A 96 -4.12 4.56 -1.35
N TRP A 97 -3.48 3.93 -0.37
CA TRP A 97 -4.13 3.53 0.88
C TRP A 97 -4.37 4.69 1.82
N ARG A 98 -5.55 4.73 2.44
CA ARG A 98 -5.81 5.51 3.65
C ARG A 98 -5.39 4.69 4.88
N ILE A 99 -4.18 4.94 5.37
CA ILE A 99 -3.68 4.25 6.56
C ILE A 99 -4.43 4.74 7.81
N THR A 100 -5.21 3.84 8.41
CA THR A 100 -5.74 3.99 9.77
C THR A 100 -4.69 3.53 10.78
N GLU A 101 -4.80 3.99 12.03
CA GLU A 101 -3.89 3.56 13.11
C GLU A 101 -3.96 2.05 13.35
N ALA A 102 -5.15 1.46 13.22
CA ALA A 102 -5.34 0.01 13.33
C ALA A 102 -4.60 -0.75 12.21
N ASN A 103 -4.64 -0.24 10.98
CA ASN A 103 -3.93 -0.88 9.86
C ASN A 103 -2.42 -0.67 9.96
N ARG A 104 -1.97 0.51 10.43
CA ARG A 104 -0.56 0.78 10.74
C ARG A 104 0.01 -0.27 11.69
N LYS A 105 -0.64 -0.50 12.84
CA LYS A 105 -0.20 -1.52 13.82
C LYS A 105 -0.14 -2.93 13.23
N LYS A 106 -1.08 -3.30 12.35
CA LYS A 106 -1.07 -4.60 11.68
C LYS A 106 0.11 -4.75 10.71
N LEU A 107 0.44 -3.69 9.98
CA LEU A 107 1.58 -3.65 9.06
C LEU A 107 2.91 -3.73 9.82
N GLU A 108 3.06 -2.93 10.87
CA GLU A 108 4.22 -2.97 11.78
C GLU A 108 4.39 -4.36 12.42
N ALA A 109 3.29 -5.04 12.78
CA ALA A 109 3.37 -6.40 13.32
C ALA A 109 3.95 -7.42 12.32
N VAL A 110 3.70 -7.25 11.01
CA VAL A 110 4.27 -8.12 9.97
C VAL A 110 5.76 -7.83 9.77
N GLU A 111 6.14 -6.56 9.75
CA GLU A 111 7.53 -6.12 9.71
C GLU A 111 8.32 -6.68 10.90
N MET A 112 7.78 -6.56 12.11
CA MET A 112 8.39 -7.06 13.33
C MET A 112 8.46 -8.60 13.41
N ASP A 113 7.54 -9.32 12.76
CA ASP A 113 7.64 -10.78 12.61
C ASP A 113 8.83 -11.15 11.71
N ALA A 114 8.98 -10.49 10.56
CA ALA A 114 10.11 -10.72 9.66
C ALA A 114 11.46 -10.39 10.30
N TYR A 115 11.54 -9.28 11.04
CA TYR A 115 12.76 -8.88 11.76
C TYR A 115 13.15 -9.87 12.85
N ARG A 116 12.19 -10.34 13.64
CA ARG A 116 12.43 -11.37 14.66
C ARG A 116 13.02 -12.64 14.06
N ARG A 117 12.40 -13.16 13.00
CA ARG A 117 12.88 -14.36 12.31
C ARG A 117 14.28 -14.15 11.74
N THR A 118 14.54 -13.00 11.12
CA THR A 118 15.86 -12.64 10.57
C THR A 118 16.97 -12.69 11.61
N LEU A 119 16.68 -12.24 12.84
CA LEU A 119 17.62 -12.26 13.97
C LEU A 119 17.60 -13.59 14.75
N GLY A 120 16.76 -14.54 14.40
CA GLY A 120 16.59 -15.78 15.17
C GLY A 120 15.96 -15.57 16.56
N ILE A 121 15.25 -14.45 16.77
CA ILE A 121 14.63 -14.12 18.06
C ILE A 121 13.21 -14.64 18.10
N SER A 122 12.89 -15.45 19.10
CA SER A 122 11.55 -15.93 19.37
C SER A 122 10.70 -14.86 20.07
N ARG A 123 9.38 -14.95 19.93
CA ARG A 123 8.45 -14.13 20.74
C ARG A 123 8.55 -14.48 22.24
N ARG A 124 9.06 -15.67 22.59
CA ARG A 124 9.27 -16.11 23.97
C ARG A 124 10.41 -15.37 24.67
N ASP A 125 11.35 -14.82 23.91
CA ASP A 125 12.52 -14.10 24.44
C ASP A 125 12.14 -12.71 24.99
N ARG A 126 10.89 -12.26 24.75
CA ARG A 126 10.32 -11.00 25.25
C ARG A 126 11.16 -9.75 24.96
N VAL A 127 12.01 -9.83 23.93
CA VAL A 127 12.81 -8.70 23.43
C VAL A 127 11.90 -7.59 22.93
N ARG A 128 12.19 -6.36 23.34
CA ARG A 128 11.47 -5.14 22.99
C ARG A 128 11.53 -4.87 21.49
N ASN A 129 10.48 -4.27 20.93
CA ASN A 129 10.44 -3.97 19.50
C ASN A 129 11.52 -2.95 19.11
N GLU A 130 11.78 -1.97 19.98
CA GLU A 130 12.79 -0.93 19.75
C GLU A 130 14.19 -1.54 19.62
N GLU A 131 14.52 -2.49 20.49
CA GLU A 131 15.80 -3.20 20.47
C GLU A 131 15.96 -4.06 19.20
N ILE A 132 14.90 -4.73 18.75
CA ILE A 132 14.92 -5.49 17.49
C ILE A 132 15.15 -4.56 16.28
N GLN A 133 14.54 -3.37 16.27
CA GLN A 133 14.74 -2.39 15.21
C GLN A 133 16.18 -1.88 15.20
N GLU A 134 16.74 -1.56 16.36
CA GLU A 134 18.15 -1.16 16.51
C GLU A 134 19.09 -2.26 16.02
N ARG A 135 18.88 -3.51 16.46
CA ARG A 135 19.66 -4.66 16.03
C ARG A 135 19.54 -4.93 14.54
N ILE A 136 18.41 -4.65 13.89
CA ILE A 136 18.27 -4.77 12.43
C ILE A 136 19.05 -3.67 11.71
N GLY A 137 19.01 -2.44 12.22
CA GLY A 137 19.73 -1.29 11.67
C GLY A 137 19.16 -0.79 10.34
N ILE A 138 17.88 -1.05 10.06
CA ILE A 138 17.17 -0.47 8.93
C ILE A 138 16.59 0.86 9.38
N GLU A 139 16.93 1.92 8.66
CA GLU A 139 16.37 3.24 8.95
C GLU A 139 14.92 3.37 8.44
N GLY A 140 14.04 3.83 9.33
CA GLY A 140 12.63 4.07 9.03
C GLY A 140 11.74 2.86 9.29
N SER A 141 10.44 3.11 9.38
CA SER A 141 9.42 2.07 9.52
C SER A 141 8.63 1.90 8.23
N LEU A 142 7.95 0.77 8.10
CA LEU A 142 7.05 0.53 6.98
C LEU A 142 6.03 1.67 6.79
N ALA A 143 5.56 2.29 7.87
CA ALA A 143 4.67 3.44 7.81
C ALA A 143 5.32 4.66 7.13
N THR A 144 6.61 4.90 7.39
CA THR A 144 7.35 5.99 6.72
C THR A 144 7.54 5.73 5.24
N ASP A 145 7.73 4.47 4.83
CA ASP A 145 7.85 4.10 3.42
C ASP A 145 6.54 4.25 2.66
N ILE A 146 5.41 3.89 3.28
CA ILE A 146 4.09 4.10 2.66
C ILE A 146 3.86 5.60 2.44
N GLU A 147 4.16 6.43 3.44
CA GLU A 147 4.04 7.89 3.28
C GLU A 147 4.96 8.44 2.20
N ARG A 148 6.17 7.90 2.06
CA ARG A 148 7.07 8.26 0.95
C ARG A 148 6.44 7.92 -0.40
N GLN A 149 5.88 6.72 -0.55
CA GLN A 149 5.18 6.32 -1.78
C GLN A 149 3.96 7.20 -2.08
N GLN A 150 3.17 7.54 -1.06
CA GLN A 150 2.05 8.47 -1.18
C GLN A 150 2.50 9.85 -1.66
N LEU A 151 3.59 10.38 -1.10
CA LEU A 151 4.13 11.69 -1.50
C LEU A 151 4.74 11.65 -2.91
N MET A 152 5.44 10.58 -3.27
CA MET A 152 5.94 10.41 -4.64
C MET A 152 4.78 10.45 -5.64
N TRP A 153 3.77 9.61 -5.41
CA TRP A 153 2.59 9.52 -6.27
C TRP A 153 1.80 10.85 -6.28
N TYR A 154 1.65 11.51 -5.12
CA TYR A 154 1.02 12.81 -5.03
C TYR A 154 1.72 13.85 -5.90
N GLY A 155 3.05 13.94 -5.82
CA GLY A 155 3.81 14.87 -6.67
C GLY A 155 3.69 14.52 -8.14
N ASP A 156 3.66 13.24 -8.50
CA ASP A 156 3.41 12.81 -9.89
C ASP A 156 2.05 13.28 -10.38
N VAL A 157 0.98 13.03 -9.60
CA VAL A 157 -0.37 13.50 -9.90
C VAL A 157 -0.40 15.02 -10.02
N GLN A 158 0.25 15.76 -9.11
CA GLN A 158 0.24 17.22 -9.17
C GLN A 158 0.96 17.80 -10.40
N ARG A 159 1.92 17.09 -10.96
CA ARG A 159 2.59 17.46 -12.23
C ARG A 159 1.83 17.04 -13.48
N MET A 160 0.78 16.22 -13.36
CA MET A 160 -0.05 15.85 -14.51
C MET A 160 -0.89 17.04 -15.00
N ASP A 161 -1.22 17.01 -16.28
CA ASP A 161 -2.17 17.92 -16.90
C ASP A 161 -3.56 17.85 -16.24
N ASP A 162 -4.26 18.98 -16.15
CA ASP A 162 -5.57 19.08 -15.50
C ASP A 162 -6.69 18.30 -16.21
N THR A 163 -6.49 17.89 -17.46
CA THR A 163 -7.44 17.00 -18.18
C THR A 163 -7.35 15.54 -17.73
N ARG A 164 -6.26 15.15 -17.05
CA ARG A 164 -6.04 13.75 -16.62
C ARG A 164 -6.98 13.38 -15.47
N LEU A 165 -7.66 12.24 -15.59
CA LEU A 165 -8.59 11.73 -14.56
C LEU A 165 -8.01 11.71 -13.13
N PRO A 166 -6.76 11.25 -12.87
CA PRO A 166 -6.21 11.27 -11.50
C PRO A 166 -6.12 12.69 -10.90
N LYS A 167 -5.76 13.69 -11.72
CA LYS A 167 -5.65 15.10 -11.32
C LYS A 167 -7.04 15.68 -11.04
N GLN A 168 -8.00 15.42 -11.92
CA GLN A 168 -9.40 15.83 -11.75
C GLN A 168 -10.00 15.22 -10.47
N ILE A 169 -9.82 13.93 -10.24
CA ILE A 169 -10.31 13.24 -9.02
C ILE A 169 -9.65 13.82 -7.76
N MET A 170 -8.36 14.19 -7.81
CA MET A 170 -7.64 14.79 -6.68
C MET A 170 -8.14 16.20 -6.33
N GLN A 171 -8.54 16.96 -7.33
CA GLN A 171 -9.11 18.31 -7.18
C GLN A 171 -10.61 18.27 -6.85
N TRP A 172 -11.32 17.20 -7.21
CA TRP A 172 -12.75 17.08 -7.04
C TRP A 172 -13.15 17.08 -5.56
N ILE A 173 -14.02 18.02 -5.18
CA ILE A 173 -14.62 18.12 -3.86
C ILE A 173 -16.05 17.56 -3.94
N PRO A 174 -16.39 16.48 -3.21
CA PRO A 174 -17.75 15.96 -3.22
C PRO A 174 -18.73 17.02 -2.71
N GLN A 175 -19.77 17.33 -3.48
CA GLN A 175 -20.80 18.31 -3.10
C GLN A 175 -21.59 17.90 -1.85
N HIS A 176 -21.63 16.61 -1.54
CA HIS A 176 -22.44 16.08 -0.43
C HIS A 176 -21.64 15.99 0.87
N ARG A 177 -22.28 16.42 1.97
CA ARG A 177 -21.74 16.30 3.33
C ARG A 177 -21.49 14.83 3.67
N ARG A 178 -20.36 14.53 4.32
CA ARG A 178 -20.05 13.16 4.76
C ARG A 178 -21.08 12.67 5.77
N LYS A 179 -21.65 11.48 5.50
CA LYS A 179 -22.56 10.79 6.43
C LYS A 179 -21.85 10.49 7.76
N ARG A 180 -22.62 10.56 8.86
CA ARG A 180 -22.17 10.24 10.23
C ARG A 180 -21.63 8.79 10.26
N GLY A 181 -20.50 8.57 10.94
CA GLY A 181 -19.85 7.25 11.05
C GLY A 181 -18.73 6.97 10.03
N ARG A 182 -18.56 7.80 8.99
CA ARG A 182 -17.40 7.68 8.09
C ARG A 182 -16.13 8.17 8.79
N SER A 183 -15.00 7.49 8.55
CA SER A 183 -13.68 7.92 9.06
C SER A 183 -13.46 9.40 8.76
N LYS A 184 -13.14 10.19 9.80
CA LYS A 184 -12.86 11.61 9.69
C LYS A 184 -11.66 11.88 8.77
N LYS A 185 -10.61 11.05 8.88
CA LYS A 185 -9.35 11.22 8.15
C LYS A 185 -9.48 10.84 6.68
N THR A 186 -9.02 11.70 5.78
CA THR A 186 -8.91 11.43 4.34
C THR A 186 -7.51 11.04 3.92
N TRP A 187 -7.39 10.49 2.71
CA TRP A 187 -6.08 10.28 2.08
C TRP A 187 -5.34 11.63 1.90
N LYS A 188 -6.04 12.68 1.40
CA LYS A 188 -5.46 14.03 1.21
C LYS A 188 -4.98 14.65 2.52
N GLU A 189 -5.76 14.56 3.60
CA GLU A 189 -5.31 14.99 4.94
C GLU A 189 -4.07 14.21 5.43
N GLY A 190 -3.98 12.91 5.09
CA GLY A 190 -2.80 12.09 5.35
C GLY A 190 -1.55 12.62 4.63
N VAL A 191 -1.70 12.96 3.36
CA VAL A 191 -0.64 13.58 2.54
C VAL A 191 -0.24 14.95 3.09
N THR A 192 -1.20 15.83 3.38
CA THR A 192 -0.92 17.15 3.96
C THR A 192 -0.15 17.02 5.27
N ARG A 193 -0.57 16.11 6.16
CA ARG A 193 0.16 15.83 7.41
C ARG A 193 1.58 15.31 7.14
N ALA A 194 1.75 14.43 6.15
CA ALA A 194 3.04 13.88 5.78
C ALA A 194 3.99 14.93 5.16
N MET A 195 3.43 15.91 4.43
CA MET A 195 4.14 17.07 3.92
C MET A 195 4.56 18.02 5.05
N SER A 196 3.64 18.39 5.95
CA SER A 196 3.94 19.25 7.09
C SER A 196 5.00 18.64 8.00
N ALA A 197 4.94 17.33 8.26
CA ALA A 197 5.94 16.62 9.07
C ALA A 197 7.36 16.62 8.45
N ARG A 198 7.48 16.92 7.14
CA ARG A 198 8.73 16.99 6.38
C ARG A 198 9.07 18.42 5.92
N ASN A 199 8.33 19.43 6.36
CA ASN A 199 8.45 20.84 5.91
C ASN A 199 8.39 20.98 4.38
N LEU A 200 7.54 20.19 3.73
CA LEU A 200 7.32 20.30 2.30
C LEU A 200 6.26 21.36 2.02
N SER A 201 6.61 22.34 1.19
CA SER A 201 5.70 23.40 0.75
C SER A 201 4.94 23.00 -0.52
N GLU A 202 3.77 23.59 -0.73
CA GLU A 202 3.05 23.44 -1.99
C GLU A 202 3.88 24.00 -3.17
N GLY A 203 3.83 23.33 -4.32
CA GLY A 203 4.59 23.70 -5.52
C GLY A 203 6.00 23.11 -5.60
N GLN A 204 6.58 22.63 -4.48
CA GLN A 204 7.90 21.97 -4.50
C GLN A 204 7.95 20.69 -5.34
N TRP A 205 6.79 20.09 -5.64
CA TRP A 205 6.70 18.96 -6.56
C TRP A 205 7.06 19.33 -8.00
N ASN A 206 7.09 20.61 -8.41
CA ASN A 206 7.43 20.97 -9.78
C ASN A 206 8.87 20.60 -10.14
N ASP A 207 9.80 20.76 -9.20
CA ASP A 207 11.15 20.23 -9.35
C ASP A 207 11.25 18.82 -8.77
N ARG A 208 11.48 17.84 -9.67
CA ARG A 208 11.61 16.42 -9.29
C ARG A 208 12.79 16.18 -8.35
N LYS A 209 13.88 16.94 -8.44
CA LYS A 209 15.08 16.73 -7.61
C LYS A 209 14.81 17.16 -6.17
N THR A 210 14.34 18.39 -5.96
CA THR A 210 13.96 18.89 -4.63
C THR A 210 12.84 18.07 -4.02
N TRP A 211 11.83 17.66 -4.81
CA TRP A 211 10.76 16.81 -4.31
C TRP A 211 11.26 15.45 -3.80
N LYS A 212 12.12 14.78 -4.56
CA LYS A 212 12.71 13.49 -4.14
C LYS A 212 13.57 13.63 -2.88
N LEU A 213 14.39 14.69 -2.81
CA LEU A 213 15.22 14.97 -1.64
C LEU A 213 14.35 15.21 -0.40
N GLY A 214 13.31 16.04 -0.53
CA GLY A 214 12.41 16.36 0.57
C GLY A 214 11.57 15.19 1.07
N ILE A 215 11.13 14.28 0.18
CA ILE A 215 10.45 13.03 0.59
C ILE A 215 11.40 12.09 1.34
N GLY A 216 12.68 12.11 0.98
CA GLY A 216 13.73 11.33 1.64
C GLY A 216 13.97 11.78 3.08
N GLN A 217 13.69 13.03 3.42
CA GLN A 217 13.92 13.59 4.76
C GLN A 217 13.08 12.91 5.85
N ARG A 218 13.67 12.83 7.06
CA ARG A 218 13.01 12.29 8.25
C ARG A 218 11.85 13.18 8.66
N ARG A 219 10.82 12.58 9.25
CA ARG A 219 9.80 13.33 9.99
C ARG A 219 10.48 14.06 11.13
N LYS A 220 10.21 15.36 11.30
CA LYS A 220 10.49 16.02 12.57
C LYS A 220 9.49 15.48 13.60
N THR A 221 10.00 14.83 14.65
CA THR A 221 9.23 14.60 15.86
C THR A 221 9.07 15.95 16.54
N PHE A 222 7.85 16.48 16.55
CA PHE A 222 7.44 17.52 17.48
C PHE A 222 7.07 16.86 18.80
#